data_AF-A0A8S4C054-F1
#
_entry.id   AF-A0A8S4C054-F1
#
_cell.length_a   1.000
_cell.length_b   1.000
_cell.length_c   1.000
_cell.angle_alpha   90.00
_cell.angle_beta   90.00
_cell.angle_gamma   90.00
#
_symmetry.space_group_name_H-M   'P 1'
#
loop_
_entity.id
_entity.type
_entity.pdbx_description
1 polymer ?
#
loop_
_entity_poly.entity_id
_entity_poly.type
_entity_poly.pdbx_seq_one_letter_code
_entity_poly.pdbx_strand_id
1 'polypeptide(L)'
;SFLLSQFILRISETKFNMKKAVFLIRDRAGSCGQALKSLLCYIWDAYSTPTPSRSEALALLCVCLAFSTITGGLLHHWLSETLEYSREVSVRTSGFYGVAIFLLSFLCHPLRCVLTLILPTVCTKQGRKLLASASVVVLVLNVVPNITTNVGAAAHVLKCTAEGFSRTLLNSSESFNVAKQDLVEEAMKMTIEDASIVSNLRTLNLHTHVDVSEVKGRFAAVIAEIAGNFSHARNLLREGKLLSNRILAAVFVALLIIESARYLASYLTSVHFDNGSLHKELGQKNSHAGNKRQTKIKINVCKITSQECTSCVISMVVVTLYFIAIALMVVLDHVVYYFVQMILPWVLDFPPTTASINVSYKVSWFPPASCIVPQWCKTQELTNFNKDYKWNFDPEPSLCNAPTSAPNMGVTLLLGCLWLTSYFLVFLEVYARRLRRKICASFFREQEEKRTAYFMSKIEEKRDKMKKEALVTADVSVRKGNGTPLTHCFPGHSLRLC
;
A
#
# COMPACT_ATOMS: atom_id res chain seq x y z
N SER A 1 48.54 35.89 48.95
CA SER A 1 47.96 34.71 49.63
C SER A 1 46.55 34.89 50.18
N PHE A 2 46.20 35.99 50.86
CA PHE A 2 44.89 36.15 51.51
C PHE A 2 43.70 36.19 50.52
N LEU A 3 43.84 36.88 49.38
CA LEU A 3 42.81 36.96 48.34
C LEU A 3 42.58 35.62 47.62
N LEU A 4 43.63 34.80 47.47
CA LEU A 4 43.53 33.49 46.83
C LEU A 4 42.80 32.48 47.73
N SER A 5 43.00 32.57 49.05
CA SER A 5 42.31 31.74 50.05
C SER A 5 40.81 32.06 50.12
N GLN A 6 40.44 33.35 50.11
CA GLN A 6 39.05 33.82 50.06
C GLN A 6 38.33 33.40 48.76
N PHE A 7 39.04 33.41 47.62
CA PHE A 7 38.48 33.00 46.33
C PHE A 7 38.25 31.48 46.26
N ILE A 8 39.16 30.67 46.80
CA ILE A 8 39.01 29.22 46.90
C ILE A 8 37.87 28.83 47.85
N LEU A 9 37.70 29.55 48.97
CA LEU A 9 36.58 29.35 49.90
C LEU A 9 35.23 29.66 49.22
N ARG A 10 35.11 30.78 48.48
CA ARG A 10 33.88 31.10 47.71
C ARG A 10 33.57 30.08 46.62
N ILE A 11 34.58 29.53 45.94
CA ILE A 11 34.39 28.48 44.91
C ILE A 11 33.95 27.15 45.54
N SER A 12 34.47 26.82 46.73
CA SER A 12 34.05 25.63 47.48
C SER A 12 32.61 25.74 47.96
N GLU A 13 32.23 26.89 48.48
CA GLU A 13 30.88 27.19 49.00
C GLU A 13 29.83 27.22 47.88
N THR A 14 30.16 27.80 46.71
CA THR A 14 29.29 27.76 45.52
C THR A 14 29.16 26.36 44.93
N LYS A 15 30.23 25.55 44.89
CA LYS A 15 30.14 24.13 44.49
C LYS A 15 29.30 23.29 45.47
N PHE A 16 29.37 23.56 46.78
CA PHE A 16 28.55 22.89 47.78
C PHE A 16 27.06 23.25 47.66
N ASN A 17 26.76 24.54 47.49
CA ASN A 17 25.38 25.02 47.29
C ASN A 17 24.77 24.52 45.97
N MET A 18 25.55 24.44 44.89
CA MET A 18 25.09 23.88 43.61
C MET A 18 24.81 22.37 43.71
N LYS A 19 25.66 21.60 44.40
CA LYS A 19 25.40 20.17 44.67
C LYS A 19 24.14 19.95 45.51
N LYS A 20 23.89 20.80 46.51
CA LYS A 20 22.69 20.76 47.36
C LYS A 20 21.43 21.11 46.56
N ALA A 21 21.49 22.09 45.66
CA ALA A 21 20.40 22.46 44.76
C ALA A 21 20.09 21.33 43.75
N VAL A 22 21.10 20.72 43.13
CA VAL A 22 20.92 19.58 42.21
C VAL A 22 20.35 18.36 42.94
N PHE A 23 20.77 18.10 44.19
CA PHE A 23 20.20 17.04 45.01
C PHE A 23 18.73 17.31 45.35
N LEU A 24 18.37 18.54 45.75
CA LEU A 24 16.99 18.94 46.02
C LEU A 24 16.09 18.86 44.78
N ILE A 25 16.59 19.26 43.59
CA ILE A 25 15.85 19.14 42.33
C ILE A 25 15.65 17.67 41.96
N ARG A 26 16.68 16.82 42.13
CA ARG A 26 16.58 15.38 41.88
C ARG A 26 15.62 14.68 42.84
N ASP A 27 15.60 15.08 44.10
CA ASP A 27 14.71 14.55 45.13
C ASP A 27 13.27 15.00 44.91
N ARG A 28 13.04 16.27 44.52
CA ARG A 28 11.72 16.78 44.10
C ARG A 28 11.21 16.09 42.83
N ALA A 29 12.09 15.86 41.85
CA ALA A 29 11.73 15.15 40.62
C ALA A 29 11.41 13.66 40.90
N GLY A 30 12.16 13.02 41.80
CA GLY A 30 11.88 11.66 42.28
C GLY A 30 10.55 11.56 43.05
N SER A 31 10.31 12.50 43.97
CA SER A 31 9.07 12.60 44.75
C SER A 31 7.85 12.91 43.86
N CYS A 32 7.99 13.85 42.91
CA CYS A 32 6.95 14.16 41.93
C CYS A 32 6.65 12.96 41.02
N GLY A 33 7.68 12.26 40.54
CA GLY A 33 7.50 11.05 39.73
C GLY A 33 6.80 9.92 40.50
N GLN A 34 7.09 9.76 41.79
CA GLN A 34 6.44 8.77 42.64
C GLN A 34 4.99 9.13 42.97
N ALA A 35 4.72 10.41 43.23
CA ALA A 35 3.36 10.93 43.42
C ALA A 35 2.51 10.77 42.15
N LEU A 36 3.05 11.13 40.97
CA LEU A 36 2.39 10.94 39.68
C LEU A 36 2.08 9.46 39.41
N LYS A 37 3.03 8.57 39.68
CA LYS A 37 2.83 7.12 39.53
C LYS A 37 1.71 6.62 40.46
N SER A 38 1.71 7.05 41.71
CA SER A 38 0.66 6.69 42.67
C SER A 38 -0.71 7.18 42.22
N LEU A 39 -0.79 8.42 41.74
CA LEU A 39 -2.01 9.00 41.22
C LEU A 39 -2.52 8.24 39.98
N LEU A 40 -1.65 7.94 39.03
CA LEU A 40 -2.01 7.16 37.83
C LEU A 40 -2.50 5.74 38.19
N CYS A 41 -1.86 5.09 39.18
CA CYS A 41 -2.31 3.81 39.68
C CYS A 41 -3.70 3.90 40.32
N TYR A 42 -3.95 4.91 41.15
CA TYR A 42 -5.27 5.15 41.77
C TYR A 42 -6.35 5.41 40.71
N ILE A 43 -6.07 6.29 39.74
CA ILE A 43 -6.99 6.60 38.63
C ILE A 43 -7.29 5.35 37.81
N TRP A 44 -6.27 4.55 37.49
CA TRP A 44 -6.44 3.31 36.73
C TRP A 44 -7.28 2.26 37.47
N ASP A 45 -7.07 2.12 38.78
CA ASP A 45 -7.82 1.17 39.61
C ASP A 45 -9.28 1.61 39.76
N ALA A 46 -9.54 2.89 40.02
CA ALA A 46 -10.89 3.47 40.03
C ALA A 46 -11.59 3.28 38.67
N TYR A 47 -10.85 3.45 37.56
CA TYR A 47 -11.39 3.29 36.21
C TYR A 47 -11.71 1.83 35.84
N SER A 48 -10.90 0.87 36.33
CA SER A 48 -11.03 -0.56 36.02
C SER A 48 -12.02 -1.30 36.93
N THR A 49 -12.38 -0.73 38.09
CA THR A 49 -13.23 -1.38 39.09
C THR A 49 -14.71 -1.38 38.66
N PRO A 50 -15.43 -2.51 38.81
CA PRO A 50 -16.85 -2.62 38.44
C PRO A 50 -17.77 -1.79 39.35
N THR A 51 -17.52 -1.83 40.66
CA THR A 51 -18.31 -1.13 41.69
C THR A 51 -17.44 -0.11 42.42
N PRO A 52 -17.35 1.14 41.94
CA PRO A 52 -16.51 2.16 42.55
C PRO A 52 -17.08 2.63 43.89
N SER A 53 -16.21 2.87 44.87
CA SER A 53 -16.56 3.58 46.11
C SER A 53 -16.87 5.06 45.84
N ARG A 54 -17.39 5.80 46.83
CA ARG A 54 -17.82 7.21 46.66
C ARG A 54 -16.71 8.13 46.13
N SER A 55 -15.48 7.97 46.61
CA SER A 55 -14.32 8.75 46.14
C SER A 55 -13.81 8.29 44.78
N GLU A 56 -13.88 6.99 44.49
CA GLU A 56 -13.50 6.43 43.19
C GLU A 56 -14.52 6.78 42.10
N ALA A 57 -15.81 6.92 42.47
CA ALA A 57 -16.86 7.33 41.55
C ALA A 57 -16.64 8.76 41.03
N LEU A 58 -16.16 9.68 41.87
CA LEU A 58 -15.75 11.01 41.44
C LEU A 58 -14.56 10.96 40.48
N ALA A 59 -13.54 10.14 40.79
CA ALA A 59 -12.40 9.96 39.90
C ALA A 59 -12.82 9.36 38.55
N LEU A 60 -13.69 8.34 38.56
CA LEU A 60 -14.27 7.72 37.37
C LEU A 60 -15.07 8.72 36.54
N LEU A 61 -15.90 9.54 37.19
CA LEU A 61 -16.66 10.61 36.53
C LEU A 61 -15.73 11.57 35.80
N CYS A 62 -14.68 12.07 36.48
CA CYS A 62 -13.69 12.96 35.88
C CYS A 62 -12.96 12.33 34.70
N VAL A 63 -12.56 11.05 34.80
CA VAL A 63 -11.89 10.32 33.72
C VAL A 63 -12.81 10.12 32.52
N CYS A 64 -14.06 9.70 32.75
CA CYS A 64 -15.03 9.49 31.68
C CYS A 64 -15.40 10.81 30.98
N LEU A 65 -15.54 11.91 31.74
CA LEU A 65 -15.74 13.24 31.17
C LEU A 65 -14.55 13.66 30.31
N ALA A 66 -13.32 13.56 30.83
CA ALA A 66 -12.11 13.89 30.09
C ALA A 66 -11.97 13.04 28.81
N PHE A 67 -12.22 11.73 28.90
CA PHE A 67 -12.17 10.83 27.75
C PHE A 67 -13.23 11.20 26.70
N SER A 68 -14.45 11.49 27.13
CA SER A 68 -15.55 11.90 26.25
C SER A 68 -15.26 13.24 25.55
N THR A 69 -14.76 14.25 26.27
CA THR A 69 -14.45 15.55 25.68
C THR A 69 -13.29 15.47 24.70
N ILE A 70 -12.23 14.72 25.02
CA ILE A 70 -11.10 14.50 24.12
C ILE A 70 -11.55 13.76 22.86
N THR A 71 -12.26 12.64 23.01
CA THR A 71 -12.69 11.85 21.84
C THR A 71 -13.77 12.54 21.01
N GLY A 72 -14.68 13.29 21.64
CA GLY A 72 -15.67 14.12 20.95
C GLY A 72 -15.03 15.27 20.18
N GLY A 73 -14.06 15.96 20.78
CA GLY A 73 -13.29 17.01 20.10
C GLY A 73 -12.48 16.48 18.91
N LEU A 74 -11.84 15.33 19.07
CA LEU A 74 -11.16 14.63 17.96
C LEU A 74 -12.14 14.26 16.85
N LEU A 75 -13.32 13.74 17.19
CA LEU A 75 -14.35 13.41 16.20
C LEU A 75 -14.88 14.66 15.49
N HIS A 76 -15.07 15.77 16.19
CA HIS A 76 -15.50 17.05 15.60
C HIS A 76 -14.47 17.56 14.59
N HIS A 77 -13.20 17.61 15.01
CA HIS A 77 -12.10 18.03 14.14
C HIS A 77 -12.01 17.14 12.91
N TRP A 78 -12.12 15.83 13.12
CA TRP A 78 -12.06 14.85 12.04
C TRP A 78 -13.24 14.97 11.06
N LEU A 79 -14.47 15.14 11.55
CA LEU A 79 -15.67 15.37 10.72
C LEU A 79 -15.60 16.68 9.95
N SER A 80 -15.08 17.76 10.57
CA SER A 80 -15.03 19.10 9.97
C SER A 80 -13.88 19.22 8.96
N GLU A 81 -12.65 18.93 9.39
CA GLU A 81 -11.44 19.21 8.60
C GLU A 81 -11.10 18.09 7.63
N THR A 82 -11.34 16.84 7.99
CA THR A 82 -10.93 15.69 7.15
C THR A 82 -12.06 15.18 6.26
N LEU A 83 -13.30 15.21 6.77
CA LEU A 83 -14.46 14.69 6.04
C LEU A 83 -15.33 15.79 5.44
N GLU A 84 -14.98 17.07 5.62
CA GLU A 84 -15.67 18.23 5.04
C GLU A 84 -17.19 18.24 5.30
N TYR A 85 -17.62 17.79 6.49
CA TYR A 85 -19.01 17.97 6.91
C TYR A 85 -19.26 19.43 7.30
N SER A 86 -20.50 19.91 7.09
CA SER A 86 -20.89 21.23 7.55
C SER A 86 -20.71 21.36 9.07
N ARG A 87 -20.38 22.56 9.53
CA ARG A 87 -20.07 22.83 10.94
C ARG A 87 -21.19 22.38 11.86
N GLU A 88 -22.44 22.64 11.48
CA GLU A 88 -23.62 22.23 12.25
C GLU A 88 -23.74 20.71 12.42
N VAL A 89 -23.55 19.95 11.34
CA VAL A 89 -23.63 18.49 11.37
C VAL A 89 -22.48 17.93 12.20
N SER A 90 -21.28 18.46 12.04
CA SER A 90 -20.10 18.02 12.80
C SER A 90 -20.25 18.28 14.32
N VAL A 91 -20.72 19.47 14.72
CA VAL A 91 -20.97 19.78 16.13
C VAL A 91 -22.07 18.89 16.71
N ARG A 92 -23.19 18.73 16.01
CA ARG A 92 -24.31 17.91 16.48
C ARG A 92 -23.91 16.45 16.65
N THR A 93 -23.28 15.85 15.64
CA THR A 93 -22.86 14.45 15.68
C THR A 93 -21.78 14.19 16.74
N SER A 94 -20.77 15.06 16.85
CA SER A 94 -19.74 14.91 17.89
C SER A 94 -20.29 15.13 19.30
N GLY A 95 -21.25 16.03 19.48
CA GLY A 95 -21.95 16.25 20.76
C GLY A 95 -22.73 15.01 21.20
N PHE A 96 -23.55 14.44 20.31
CA PHE A 96 -24.28 13.19 20.58
C PHE A 96 -23.32 12.03 20.90
N TYR A 97 -22.25 11.89 20.11
CA TYR A 97 -21.22 10.89 20.37
C TYR A 97 -20.56 11.10 21.75
N GLY A 98 -20.18 12.32 22.10
CA GLY A 98 -19.55 12.63 23.39
C GLY A 98 -20.45 12.27 24.56
N VAL A 99 -21.72 12.69 24.53
CA VAL A 99 -22.71 12.34 25.57
C VAL A 99 -22.89 10.82 25.67
N ALA A 100 -23.03 10.13 24.53
CA ALA A 100 -23.19 8.68 24.51
C ALA A 100 -21.96 7.96 25.10
N ILE A 101 -20.74 8.33 24.68
CA ILE A 101 -19.50 7.74 25.21
C ILE A 101 -19.34 8.03 26.70
N PHE A 102 -19.68 9.23 27.16
CA PHE A 102 -19.65 9.56 28.58
C PHE A 102 -20.59 8.66 29.39
N LEU A 103 -21.87 8.62 29.02
CA LEU A 103 -22.88 7.84 29.73
C LEU A 103 -22.57 6.35 29.70
N LEU A 104 -22.25 5.81 28.52
CA LEU A 104 -21.97 4.39 28.37
C LEU A 104 -20.66 3.98 29.07
N SER A 105 -19.62 4.83 29.06
CA SER A 105 -18.39 4.54 29.81
C SER A 105 -18.62 4.63 31.31
N PHE A 106 -19.41 5.58 31.79
CA PHE A 106 -19.68 5.71 33.22
C PHE A 106 -20.54 4.54 33.75
N LEU A 107 -21.58 4.14 33.01
CA LEU A 107 -22.57 3.15 33.45
C LEU A 107 -22.17 1.70 33.12
N CYS A 108 -21.50 1.45 31.99
CA CYS A 108 -21.23 0.10 31.50
C CYS A 108 -19.76 -0.27 31.68
N HIS A 109 -19.46 -1.07 32.71
CA HIS A 109 -18.10 -1.56 32.99
C HIS A 109 -17.45 -2.33 31.81
N PRO A 110 -18.13 -3.27 31.12
CA PRO A 110 -17.51 -3.96 29.99
C PRO A 110 -17.17 -3.03 28.83
N LEU A 111 -17.96 -1.98 28.60
CA LEU A 111 -17.71 -1.05 27.51
C LEU A 111 -16.46 -0.19 27.76
N ARG A 112 -16.21 0.23 29.01
CA ARG A 112 -14.94 0.87 29.39
C ARG A 112 -13.73 0.03 29.00
N CYS A 113 -13.82 -1.28 29.24
CA CYS A 113 -12.78 -2.22 28.84
C CYS A 113 -12.61 -2.25 27.31
N VAL A 114 -13.71 -2.38 26.56
CA VAL A 114 -13.69 -2.37 25.08
C VAL A 114 -13.07 -1.08 24.54
N LEU A 115 -13.46 0.08 25.04
CA LEU A 115 -12.91 1.37 24.62
C LEU A 115 -11.41 1.47 24.87
N THR A 116 -10.95 0.97 26.02
CA THR A 116 -9.52 0.90 26.36
C THR A 116 -8.77 -0.10 25.48
N LEU A 117 -9.43 -1.16 25.03
CA LEU A 117 -8.88 -2.18 24.14
C LEU A 117 -8.74 -1.71 22.69
N ILE A 118 -9.43 -0.65 22.25
CA ILE A 118 -9.32 -0.13 20.87
C ILE A 118 -7.88 0.26 20.57
N LEU A 119 -7.23 1.03 21.44
CA LEU A 119 -5.87 1.53 21.25
C LEU A 119 -4.83 0.39 21.03
N PRO A 120 -4.71 -0.61 21.92
CA PRO A 120 -3.80 -1.72 21.66
C PRO A 120 -4.28 -2.60 20.50
N THR A 121 -5.58 -2.65 20.17
CA THR A 121 -6.08 -3.41 19.01
C THR A 121 -5.62 -2.81 17.68
N VAL A 122 -5.50 -1.48 17.57
CA VAL A 122 -4.86 -0.82 16.41
C VAL A 122 -3.44 -1.33 16.21
N CYS A 123 -2.72 -1.63 17.28
CA CYS A 123 -1.34 -2.11 17.25
C CYS A 123 -1.23 -3.62 16.97
N THR A 124 -2.31 -4.30 16.55
CA THR A 124 -2.31 -5.75 16.26
C THR A 124 -2.26 -6.05 14.77
N LYS A 125 -2.22 -7.34 14.42
CA LYS A 125 -2.37 -7.82 13.03
C LYS A 125 -3.60 -7.23 12.34
N GLN A 126 -4.69 -7.07 13.08
CA GLN A 126 -5.95 -6.58 12.56
C GLN A 126 -5.84 -5.10 12.18
N GLY A 127 -5.27 -4.27 13.05
CA GLY A 127 -5.01 -2.86 12.73
C GLY A 127 -4.04 -2.67 11.56
N ARG A 128 -3.02 -3.53 11.42
CA ARG A 128 -2.15 -3.51 10.22
C ARG A 128 -2.87 -3.86 8.93
N LYS A 129 -3.78 -4.84 8.95
CA LYS A 129 -4.61 -5.16 7.77
C LYS A 129 -5.45 -3.96 7.36
N LEU A 130 -6.04 -3.27 8.35
CA LEU A 130 -6.80 -2.06 8.09
C LEU A 130 -5.93 -0.93 7.53
N LEU A 131 -4.71 -0.75 8.05
CA LEU A 131 -3.74 0.24 7.57
C LEU A 131 -3.30 -0.06 6.12
N ALA A 132 -3.05 -1.33 5.80
CA ALA A 132 -2.75 -1.77 4.44
C ALA A 132 -3.94 -1.50 3.49
N SER A 133 -5.17 -1.81 3.92
CA SER A 133 -6.39 -1.50 3.16
C SER A 133 -6.54 0.00 2.92
N ALA A 134 -6.29 0.83 3.94
CA ALA A 134 -6.34 2.29 3.79
C ALA A 134 -5.28 2.79 2.81
N SER A 135 -4.07 2.22 2.84
CA SER A 135 -3.00 2.55 1.90
C SER A 135 -3.38 2.23 0.45
N VAL A 136 -4.04 1.09 0.21
CA VAL A 136 -4.57 0.72 -1.12
C VAL A 136 -5.66 1.68 -1.58
N VAL A 137 -6.57 2.09 -0.69
CA VAL A 137 -7.60 3.07 -1.05
C VAL A 137 -6.99 4.42 -1.39
N VAL A 138 -6.01 4.90 -0.61
CA VAL A 138 -5.28 6.14 -0.92
C VAL A 138 -4.60 6.04 -2.29
N LEU A 139 -3.97 4.91 -2.60
CA LEU A 139 -3.37 4.64 -3.90
C LEU A 139 -4.41 4.71 -5.04
N VAL A 140 -5.53 4.00 -4.91
CA VAL A 140 -6.60 3.93 -5.93
C VAL A 140 -7.30 5.27 -6.12
N LEU A 141 -7.42 6.10 -5.09
CA LEU A 141 -8.13 7.39 -5.18
C LEU A 141 -7.23 8.57 -5.57
N ASN A 142 -5.91 8.44 -5.49
CA ASN A 142 -4.99 9.54 -5.78
C ASN A 142 -4.02 9.21 -6.90
N VAL A 143 -3.37 8.05 -6.85
CA VAL A 143 -2.32 7.68 -7.82
C VAL A 143 -2.94 7.16 -9.11
N VAL A 144 -3.93 6.26 -9.03
CA VAL A 144 -4.59 5.71 -10.24
C VAL A 144 -5.25 6.81 -11.10
N PRO A 145 -6.02 7.78 -10.57
CA PRO A 145 -6.59 8.85 -11.37
C PRO A 145 -5.51 9.78 -11.97
N ASN A 146 -4.37 9.93 -11.30
CA ASN A 146 -3.23 10.70 -11.81
C ASN A 146 -2.60 10.00 -13.02
N ILE A 147 -2.33 8.70 -12.90
CA ILE A 147 -1.88 7.84 -14.01
C ILE A 147 -2.88 7.95 -15.16
N THR A 148 -4.18 7.76 -14.91
CA THR A 148 -5.22 7.86 -15.93
C THR A 148 -5.27 9.23 -16.60
N THR A 149 -4.97 10.32 -15.86
CA THR A 149 -4.91 11.67 -16.45
C THR A 149 -3.72 11.80 -17.40
N ASN A 150 -2.55 11.31 -17.00
CA ASN A 150 -1.35 11.36 -17.84
C ASN A 150 -1.45 10.41 -19.05
N VAL A 151 -1.97 9.20 -18.87
CA VAL A 151 -2.28 8.27 -19.98
C VAL A 151 -3.33 8.88 -20.90
N GLY A 152 -4.37 9.50 -20.35
CA GLY A 152 -5.38 10.23 -21.13
C GLY A 152 -4.79 11.38 -21.93
N ALA A 153 -3.80 12.09 -21.38
CA ALA A 153 -3.06 13.12 -22.09
C ALA A 153 -2.23 12.54 -23.25
N ALA A 154 -1.49 11.45 -23.02
CA ALA A 154 -0.79 10.74 -24.10
C ALA A 154 -1.76 10.23 -25.18
N ALA A 155 -2.89 9.64 -24.78
CA ALA A 155 -3.91 9.17 -25.71
C ALA A 155 -4.52 10.31 -26.53
N HIS A 156 -4.75 11.47 -25.90
CA HIS A 156 -5.23 12.67 -26.60
C HIS A 156 -4.20 13.18 -27.61
N VAL A 157 -2.91 13.20 -27.25
CA VAL A 157 -1.83 13.61 -28.15
C VAL A 157 -1.71 12.63 -29.32
N LEU A 158 -1.70 11.32 -29.04
CA LEU A 158 -1.68 10.26 -30.07
C LEU A 158 -2.88 10.37 -31.02
N LYS A 159 -4.08 10.62 -30.48
CA LYS A 159 -5.29 10.91 -31.26
C LYS A 159 -5.03 12.06 -32.23
N CYS A 160 -4.52 13.15 -31.71
CA CYS A 160 -4.34 14.40 -32.42
C CYS A 160 -3.31 14.24 -33.56
N THR A 161 -2.20 13.56 -33.29
CA THR A 161 -1.20 13.19 -34.29
C THR A 161 -1.75 12.23 -35.33
N ALA A 162 -2.55 11.23 -34.92
CA ALA A 162 -3.18 10.28 -35.84
C ALA A 162 -4.24 10.95 -36.72
N GLU A 163 -5.01 11.91 -36.19
CA GLU A 163 -5.96 12.73 -36.96
C GLU A 163 -5.23 13.62 -37.97
N GLY A 164 -4.14 14.27 -37.58
CA GLY A 164 -3.29 15.03 -38.50
C GLY A 164 -2.69 14.15 -39.59
N PHE A 165 -2.08 13.02 -39.21
CA PHE A 165 -1.49 12.06 -40.16
C PHE A 165 -2.54 11.47 -41.10
N SER A 166 -3.69 11.07 -40.57
CA SER A 166 -4.83 10.60 -41.37
C SER A 166 -5.28 11.69 -42.32
N ARG A 167 -5.59 12.90 -41.85
CA ARG A 167 -6.01 14.01 -42.71
C ARG A 167 -5.04 14.27 -43.85
N THR A 168 -3.74 14.24 -43.59
CA THR A 168 -2.73 14.49 -44.63
C THR A 168 -2.56 13.30 -45.58
N LEU A 169 -2.61 12.06 -45.08
CA LEU A 169 -2.69 10.87 -45.93
C LEU A 169 -3.95 10.87 -46.80
N LEU A 170 -5.09 11.26 -46.26
CA LEU A 170 -6.34 11.31 -47.00
C LEU A 170 -6.34 12.46 -48.01
N ASN A 171 -5.73 13.60 -47.70
CA ASN A 171 -5.51 14.67 -48.68
C ASN A 171 -4.53 14.25 -49.79
N SER A 172 -3.61 13.31 -49.54
CA SER A 172 -2.75 12.76 -50.61
C SER A 172 -3.56 12.05 -51.70
N SER A 173 -4.80 11.61 -51.42
CA SER A 173 -5.70 11.06 -52.44
C SER A 173 -6.00 12.05 -53.56
N GLU A 174 -6.00 13.36 -53.27
CA GLU A 174 -6.12 14.41 -54.29
C GLU A 174 -4.90 14.41 -55.20
N SER A 175 -3.69 14.34 -54.64
CA SER A 175 -2.44 14.22 -55.41
C SER A 175 -2.39 12.95 -56.25
N PHE A 176 -2.88 11.82 -55.73
CA PHE A 176 -3.01 10.58 -56.49
C PHE A 176 -4.04 10.69 -57.64
N ASN A 177 -5.17 11.35 -57.39
CA ASN A 177 -6.17 11.60 -58.41
C ASN A 177 -5.63 12.51 -59.52
N VAL A 178 -4.86 13.54 -59.17
CA VAL A 178 -4.16 14.42 -60.14
C VAL A 178 -3.10 13.65 -60.92
N ALA A 179 -2.27 12.83 -60.25
CA ALA A 179 -1.27 12.01 -60.94
C ALA A 179 -1.91 11.01 -61.93
N LYS A 180 -3.04 10.41 -61.56
CA LYS A 180 -3.84 9.57 -62.44
C LYS A 180 -4.41 10.35 -63.63
N GLN A 181 -4.96 11.54 -63.39
CA GLN A 181 -5.52 12.40 -64.45
C GLN A 181 -4.44 12.82 -65.44
N ASP A 182 -3.29 13.29 -64.96
CA ASP A 182 -2.14 13.65 -65.78
C ASP A 182 -1.65 12.46 -66.63
N LEU A 183 -1.57 11.26 -66.05
CA LEU A 183 -1.19 10.03 -66.76
C LEU A 183 -2.19 9.70 -67.89
N VAL A 184 -3.48 9.85 -67.62
CA VAL A 184 -4.55 9.58 -68.60
C VAL A 184 -4.57 10.64 -69.70
N GLU A 185 -4.39 11.91 -69.36
CA GLU A 185 -4.34 13.01 -70.33
C GLU A 185 -3.12 12.90 -71.25
N GLU A 186 -1.94 12.62 -70.69
CA GLU A 186 -0.74 12.47 -71.48
C GLU A 186 -0.79 11.20 -72.36
N ALA A 187 -1.40 10.12 -71.88
CA ALA A 187 -1.71 8.95 -72.70
C ALA A 187 -2.71 9.23 -73.83
N MET A 188 -3.67 10.14 -73.63
CA MET A 188 -4.62 10.55 -74.68
C MET A 188 -3.96 11.39 -75.79
N LYS A 189 -2.84 12.08 -75.51
CA LYS A 189 -2.08 12.81 -76.55
C LYS A 189 -1.32 11.89 -77.51
N MET A 190 -1.09 10.63 -77.13
CA MET A 190 -0.40 9.63 -77.95
C MET A 190 -1.32 9.01 -78.98
N THR A 191 -2.06 9.81 -79.76
CA THR A 191 -2.96 9.34 -80.82
C THR A 191 -2.19 8.51 -81.87
N ILE A 192 -1.96 7.23 -81.55
CA ILE A 192 -1.58 6.14 -82.42
C ILE A 192 -2.73 5.15 -82.36
N GLU A 193 -2.97 4.56 -83.52
CA GLU A 193 -4.12 3.82 -84.01
C GLU A 193 -4.69 2.69 -83.11
N ASP A 194 -4.11 2.43 -81.92
CA ASP A 194 -4.59 1.45 -80.95
C ASP A 194 -5.58 2.06 -79.93
N ALA A 195 -6.85 2.13 -80.36
CA ALA A 195 -7.99 2.49 -79.52
C ALA A 195 -8.15 1.63 -78.23
N SER A 196 -7.45 0.50 -78.13
CA SER A 196 -7.49 -0.42 -76.99
C SER A 196 -6.76 0.12 -75.75
N ILE A 197 -5.63 0.80 -75.89
CA ILE A 197 -4.85 1.34 -74.76
C ILE A 197 -5.56 2.55 -74.16
N VAL A 198 -6.05 3.44 -75.01
CA VAL A 198 -6.80 4.64 -74.60
C VAL A 198 -8.12 4.26 -73.91
N SER A 199 -8.82 3.25 -74.41
CA SER A 199 -10.06 2.77 -73.78
C SER A 199 -9.82 2.11 -72.43
N ASN A 200 -8.75 1.32 -72.27
CA ASN A 200 -8.36 0.72 -70.99
C ASN A 200 -7.95 1.79 -69.95
N LEU A 201 -7.20 2.81 -70.34
CA LEU A 201 -6.81 3.92 -69.45
C LEU A 201 -7.99 4.82 -69.08
N ARG A 202 -8.94 5.02 -70.01
CA ARG A 202 -10.21 5.71 -69.71
C ARG A 202 -11.03 4.92 -68.70
N THR A 203 -11.07 3.59 -68.86
CA THR A 203 -11.74 2.66 -67.93
C THR A 203 -11.06 2.68 -66.56
N LEU A 204 -9.73 2.74 -66.50
CA LEU A 204 -8.96 2.91 -65.27
C LEU A 204 -9.35 4.21 -64.55
N ASN A 205 -9.45 5.34 -65.27
CA ASN A 205 -9.85 6.62 -64.67
C ASN A 205 -11.26 6.56 -64.06
N LEU A 206 -12.21 5.97 -64.80
CA LEU A 206 -13.62 5.83 -64.42
C LEU A 206 -13.86 4.84 -63.26
N HIS A 207 -13.07 3.77 -63.14
CA HIS A 207 -13.28 2.74 -62.12
C HIS A 207 -12.47 2.93 -60.83
N THR A 208 -11.38 3.70 -60.86
CA THR A 208 -10.46 3.83 -59.71
C THR A 208 -10.64 5.17 -58.98
N HIS A 209 -11.85 5.44 -58.48
CA HIS A 209 -12.03 6.54 -57.51
C HIS A 209 -11.61 6.04 -56.13
N VAL A 210 -10.53 6.61 -55.59
CA VAL A 210 -10.01 6.23 -54.27
C VAL A 210 -10.78 7.03 -53.21
N ASP A 211 -11.87 6.45 -52.70
CA ASP A 211 -12.60 6.99 -51.54
C ASP A 211 -12.00 6.45 -50.24
N VAL A 212 -11.67 7.36 -49.33
CA VAL A 212 -11.02 7.06 -48.05
C VAL A 212 -11.88 7.49 -46.85
N SER A 213 -13.14 7.83 -47.09
CA SER A 213 -14.12 8.27 -46.08
C SER A 213 -14.39 7.22 -45.01
N GLU A 214 -14.50 5.94 -45.38
CA GLU A 214 -14.73 4.85 -44.42
C GLU A 214 -13.53 4.67 -43.48
N VAL A 215 -12.30 4.71 -44.01
CA VAL A 215 -11.07 4.61 -43.20
C VAL A 215 -10.99 5.77 -42.22
N LYS A 216 -11.32 6.99 -42.67
CA LYS A 216 -11.43 8.18 -41.80
C LYS A 216 -12.41 7.96 -40.66
N GLY A 217 -13.60 7.44 -40.98
CA GLY A 217 -14.66 7.16 -40.01
C GLY A 217 -14.25 6.13 -38.96
N ARG A 218 -13.60 5.03 -39.38
CA ARG A 218 -13.15 3.97 -38.45
C ARG A 218 -12.02 4.44 -37.52
N PHE A 219 -11.06 5.19 -38.04
CA PHE A 219 -9.99 5.77 -37.21
C PHE A 219 -10.58 6.73 -36.15
N ALA A 220 -11.49 7.62 -36.53
CA ALA A 220 -12.14 8.53 -35.60
C ALA A 220 -12.96 7.79 -34.52
N ALA A 221 -13.65 6.70 -34.89
CA ALA A 221 -14.46 5.91 -33.97
C ALA A 221 -13.62 5.19 -32.90
N VAL A 222 -12.56 4.48 -33.28
CA VAL A 222 -11.66 3.77 -32.35
C VAL A 222 -11.02 4.74 -31.36
N ILE A 223 -10.60 5.89 -31.86
CA ILE A 223 -9.99 6.95 -31.07
C ILE A 223 -10.97 7.53 -30.04
N ALA A 224 -12.22 7.77 -30.44
CA ALA A 224 -13.26 8.29 -29.55
C ALA A 224 -13.61 7.30 -28.42
N GLU A 225 -13.65 6.01 -28.73
CA GLU A 225 -13.93 4.94 -27.77
C GLU A 225 -12.86 4.84 -26.68
N ILE A 226 -11.58 4.86 -27.05
CA ILE A 226 -10.46 4.81 -26.10
C ILE A 226 -10.52 5.99 -25.14
N ALA A 227 -10.68 7.22 -25.65
CA ALA A 227 -10.75 8.42 -24.82
C ALA A 227 -11.97 8.41 -23.88
N GLY A 228 -13.13 7.96 -24.39
CA GLY A 228 -14.38 7.85 -23.62
C GLY A 228 -14.23 6.93 -22.41
N ASN A 229 -13.67 5.74 -22.60
CA ASN A 229 -13.50 4.74 -21.53
C ASN A 229 -12.60 5.24 -20.38
N PHE A 230 -11.47 5.90 -20.68
CA PHE A 230 -10.60 6.47 -19.66
C PHE A 230 -11.25 7.65 -18.93
N SER A 231 -12.01 8.49 -19.64
CA SER A 231 -12.71 9.63 -19.04
C SER A 231 -13.81 9.20 -18.06
N HIS A 232 -14.55 8.13 -18.40
CA HIS A 232 -15.63 7.61 -17.57
C HIS A 232 -15.09 7.02 -16.25
N ALA A 233 -14.07 6.16 -16.33
CA ALA A 233 -13.42 5.60 -15.15
C ALA A 233 -12.83 6.69 -14.23
N ARG A 234 -12.26 7.76 -14.82
CA ARG A 234 -11.72 8.90 -14.08
C ARG A 234 -12.80 9.66 -13.31
N ASN A 235 -13.93 9.96 -13.96
CA ASN A 235 -14.99 10.75 -13.33
C ASN A 235 -15.60 10.01 -12.15
N LEU A 236 -15.83 8.69 -12.29
CA LEU A 236 -16.30 7.84 -11.19
C LEU A 236 -15.35 7.88 -9.99
N LEU A 237 -14.03 7.77 -10.22
CA LEU A 237 -13.03 7.82 -9.14
C LEU A 237 -12.95 9.21 -8.48
N ARG A 238 -13.12 10.29 -9.26
CA ARG A 238 -13.05 11.67 -8.76
C ARG A 238 -14.27 12.02 -7.90
N GLU A 239 -15.46 11.68 -8.37
CA GLU A 239 -16.72 11.88 -7.65
C GLU A 239 -16.80 10.99 -6.39
N GLY A 240 -16.28 9.76 -6.48
CA GLY A 240 -16.28 8.80 -5.37
C GLY A 240 -15.23 9.04 -4.28
N LYS A 241 -14.25 9.93 -4.48
CA LYS A 241 -13.10 10.09 -3.57
C LYS A 241 -13.49 10.49 -2.15
N LEU A 242 -14.33 11.51 -2.00
CA LEU A 242 -14.74 12.01 -0.69
C LEU A 242 -15.60 10.98 0.04
N LEU A 243 -16.54 10.35 -0.68
CA LEU A 243 -17.43 9.31 -0.15
C LEU A 243 -16.63 8.08 0.29
N SER A 244 -15.65 7.65 -0.52
CA SER A 244 -14.80 6.51 -0.21
C SER A 244 -13.94 6.76 1.03
N ASN A 245 -13.40 7.97 1.23
CA ASN A 245 -12.67 8.31 2.44
C ASN A 245 -13.57 8.28 3.69
N ARG A 246 -14.81 8.80 3.59
CA ARG A 246 -15.82 8.75 4.66
C ARG A 246 -16.16 7.30 5.03
N ILE A 247 -16.48 6.48 4.03
CA ILE A 247 -16.83 5.06 4.22
C ILE A 247 -15.64 4.30 4.83
N LEU A 248 -14.44 4.46 4.27
CA LEU A 248 -13.25 3.76 4.72
C LEU A 248 -13.01 3.98 6.21
N ALA A 249 -13.10 5.22 6.66
CA ALA A 249 -12.77 5.54 8.03
C ALA A 249 -13.89 5.16 9.03
N ALA A 250 -15.16 5.26 8.63
CA ALA A 250 -16.26 4.69 9.41
C ALA A 250 -16.11 3.18 9.58
N VAL A 251 -15.77 2.46 8.50
CA VAL A 251 -15.49 1.02 8.51
C VAL A 251 -14.29 0.71 9.39
N PHE A 252 -13.22 1.50 9.33
CA PHE A 252 -12.02 1.35 10.16
C PHE A 252 -12.36 1.41 11.66
N VAL A 253 -13.08 2.45 12.09
CA VAL A 253 -13.50 2.61 13.49
C VAL A 253 -14.42 1.48 13.93
N ALA A 254 -15.42 1.13 13.11
CA ALA A 254 -16.36 0.05 13.41
C ALA A 254 -15.66 -1.30 13.58
N LEU A 255 -14.74 -1.65 12.66
CA LEU A 255 -13.99 -2.90 12.74
C LEU A 255 -13.10 -2.97 13.98
N LEU A 256 -12.47 -1.87 14.40
CA LEU A 256 -11.69 -1.85 15.64
C LEU A 256 -12.54 -2.07 16.89
N ILE A 257 -13.73 -1.46 16.96
CA ILE A 257 -14.66 -1.66 18.08
C ILE A 257 -15.13 -3.11 18.11
N ILE A 258 -15.53 -3.66 16.97
CA ILE A 258 -16.00 -5.05 16.84
C ILE A 258 -14.90 -6.03 17.26
N GLU A 259 -13.66 -5.83 16.80
CA GLU A 259 -12.53 -6.69 17.14
C GLU A 259 -12.14 -6.61 18.61
N SER A 260 -12.23 -5.41 19.21
CA SER A 260 -12.01 -5.21 20.64
C SER A 260 -13.09 -5.91 21.47
N ALA A 261 -14.36 -5.81 21.06
CA ALA A 261 -15.49 -6.48 21.70
C ALA A 261 -15.41 -8.01 21.57
N ARG A 262 -15.08 -8.53 20.38
CA ARG A 262 -14.87 -9.97 20.14
C ARG A 262 -13.73 -10.52 20.99
N TYR A 263 -12.63 -9.77 21.10
CA TYR A 263 -11.51 -10.15 21.96
C TYR A 263 -11.95 -10.25 23.43
N LEU A 264 -12.67 -9.25 23.93
CA LEU A 264 -13.20 -9.27 25.30
C LEU A 264 -14.17 -10.44 25.52
N ALA A 265 -15.11 -10.66 24.60
CA ALA A 265 -16.05 -11.77 24.68
C ALA A 265 -15.30 -13.12 24.73
N SER A 266 -14.29 -13.31 23.88
CA SER A 266 -13.46 -14.52 23.87
C SER A 266 -12.66 -14.69 25.18
N TYR A 267 -12.18 -13.58 25.74
CA TYR A 267 -11.47 -13.56 27.02
C TYR A 267 -12.34 -13.99 28.20
N LEU A 268 -13.60 -13.54 28.23
CA LEU A 268 -14.55 -13.83 29.29
C LEU A 268 -15.15 -15.24 29.18
N THR A 269 -15.31 -15.75 27.96
CA THR A 269 -15.93 -17.06 27.71
C THR A 269 -14.97 -18.23 27.84
N SER A 270 -13.70 -18.09 27.44
CA SER A 270 -12.76 -19.20 27.40
C SER A 270 -11.57 -19.00 28.33
N VAL A 271 -11.44 -19.91 29.29
CA VAL A 271 -10.28 -20.01 30.20
C VAL A 271 -8.99 -20.36 29.42
N HIS A 272 -9.12 -20.96 28.23
CA HIS A 272 -8.02 -21.46 27.41
C HIS A 272 -7.46 -20.41 26.43
N PHE A 273 -8.19 -19.33 26.19
CA PHE A 273 -7.85 -18.29 25.22
C PHE A 273 -6.58 -17.49 25.60
N ASP A 274 -5.65 -17.29 24.65
CA ASP A 274 -4.43 -16.47 24.79
C ASP A 274 -3.46 -16.84 25.95
N ASN A 275 -3.30 -18.14 26.24
CA ASN A 275 -2.42 -18.61 27.31
C ASN A 275 -1.03 -19.09 26.85
N GLY A 276 -0.70 -18.91 25.58
CA GLY A 276 0.50 -19.48 24.95
C GLY A 276 1.84 -18.89 25.43
N SER A 277 1.85 -17.72 26.07
CA SER A 277 3.04 -17.09 26.66
C SER A 277 3.43 -17.72 28.00
N LEU A 278 2.44 -17.99 28.86
CA LEU A 278 2.66 -18.54 30.21
C LEU A 278 3.16 -20.00 30.17
N HIS A 279 2.67 -20.80 29.21
CA HIS A 279 3.08 -22.20 29.03
C HIS A 279 4.58 -22.35 28.71
N LYS A 280 5.18 -21.37 28.01
CA LYS A 280 6.60 -21.41 27.61
C LYS A 280 7.55 -20.84 28.65
N GLU A 281 7.10 -19.84 29.41
CA GLU A 281 7.86 -19.23 30.49
C GLU A 281 8.19 -20.23 31.62
N LEU A 282 7.29 -21.19 31.87
CA LEU A 282 7.57 -22.32 32.78
C LEU A 282 8.47 -23.40 32.16
N GLY A 283 8.32 -23.66 30.85
CA GLY A 283 9.17 -24.63 30.14
C GLY A 283 10.65 -24.26 30.23
N GLN A 284 10.97 -22.97 30.09
CA GLN A 284 12.34 -22.45 30.20
C GLN A 284 12.90 -22.50 31.63
N LYS A 285 12.04 -22.45 32.66
CA LYS A 285 12.44 -22.56 34.06
C LYS A 285 12.67 -24.01 34.50
N ASN A 286 11.93 -24.97 33.93
CA ASN A 286 12.12 -26.39 34.21
C ASN A 286 13.48 -26.92 33.70
N SER A 287 14.06 -26.31 32.66
CA SER A 287 15.40 -26.65 32.17
C SER A 287 16.54 -26.11 33.05
N HIS A 288 16.27 -25.10 33.89
CA HIS A 288 17.30 -24.40 34.68
C HIS A 288 17.13 -24.55 36.21
N ALA A 289 16.06 -25.17 36.70
CA ALA A 289 15.77 -25.29 38.12
C ALA A 289 15.94 -26.72 38.64
N GLY A 290 17.20 -27.18 38.71
CA GLY A 290 17.59 -28.11 39.78
C GLY A 290 17.53 -27.34 41.10
N ASN A 291 16.58 -27.71 41.98
CA ASN A 291 16.46 -27.27 43.37
C ASN A 291 16.62 -25.76 43.66
N LYS A 292 15.52 -25.00 43.66
CA LYS A 292 15.32 -23.89 44.62
C LYS A 292 13.85 -23.46 44.71
N ARG A 293 13.37 -23.34 45.95
CA ARG A 293 12.02 -22.93 46.35
C ARG A 293 11.58 -21.61 45.71
N GLN A 294 10.27 -21.53 45.48
CA GLN A 294 9.44 -20.39 45.05
C GLN A 294 10.11 -19.01 45.23
N THR A 295 10.83 -18.57 44.21
CA THR A 295 11.24 -17.16 44.06
C THR A 295 10.19 -16.46 43.19
N LYS A 296 9.63 -15.35 43.71
CA LYS A 296 8.67 -14.46 43.04
C LYS A 296 9.02 -14.31 41.55
N ILE A 297 8.06 -14.63 40.69
CA ILE A 297 8.19 -14.62 39.23
C ILE A 297 8.40 -13.16 38.78
N LYS A 298 9.65 -12.76 38.55
CA LYS A 298 9.96 -11.48 37.88
C LYS A 298 9.81 -11.71 36.38
N ILE A 299 8.62 -11.41 35.85
CA ILE A 299 8.33 -11.46 34.41
C ILE A 299 9.17 -10.38 33.73
N ASN A 300 10.12 -10.78 32.88
CA ASN A 300 10.92 -9.84 32.11
C ASN A 300 10.09 -9.33 30.93
N VAL A 301 9.30 -8.27 31.18
CA VAL A 301 8.29 -7.70 30.26
C VAL A 301 8.86 -7.32 28.88
N CYS A 302 10.18 -7.08 28.78
CA CYS A 302 10.83 -6.54 27.58
C CYS A 302 11.56 -7.58 26.70
N LYS A 303 11.66 -8.86 27.10
CA LYS A 303 12.37 -9.86 26.28
C LYS A 303 11.41 -10.48 25.25
N ILE A 304 11.76 -10.38 23.97
CA ILE A 304 11.05 -11.04 22.86
C ILE A 304 11.48 -12.51 22.81
N THR A 305 10.51 -13.41 22.73
CA THR A 305 10.73 -14.86 22.67
C THR A 305 11.07 -15.28 21.23
N SER A 306 11.90 -16.33 21.03
CA SER A 306 12.31 -16.79 19.68
C SER A 306 11.14 -17.05 18.73
N GLN A 307 10.01 -17.55 19.24
CA GLN A 307 8.80 -17.78 18.43
C GLN A 307 8.01 -16.48 18.14
N GLU A 308 8.06 -15.49 19.03
CA GLU A 308 7.49 -14.18 18.75
C GLU A 308 8.32 -13.45 17.68
N CYS A 309 9.64 -13.69 17.65
CA CYS A 309 10.54 -13.22 16.61
C CYS A 309 10.21 -13.83 15.24
N THR A 310 9.96 -15.15 15.13
CA THR A 310 9.59 -15.75 13.83
C THR A 310 8.25 -15.21 13.31
N SER A 311 7.25 -15.02 14.19
CA SER A 311 5.99 -14.37 13.81
C SER A 311 6.16 -12.90 13.40
N CYS A 312 7.14 -12.19 13.98
CA CYS A 312 7.50 -10.83 13.60
C CYS A 312 8.11 -10.82 12.19
N VAL A 313 9.09 -11.71 11.91
CA VAL A 313 9.72 -11.82 10.59
C VAL A 313 8.70 -12.14 9.50
N ILE A 314 7.80 -13.10 9.71
CA ILE A 314 6.73 -13.41 8.74
C ILE A 314 5.85 -12.17 8.50
N SER A 315 5.51 -11.44 9.57
CA SER A 315 4.70 -10.22 9.45
C SER A 315 5.44 -9.10 8.71
N MET A 316 6.75 -8.95 8.93
CA MET A 316 7.60 -8.01 8.22
C MET A 316 7.59 -8.33 6.72
N VAL A 317 7.84 -9.59 6.33
CA VAL A 317 7.84 -10.02 4.92
C VAL A 317 6.52 -9.68 4.24
N VAL A 318 5.39 -9.98 4.88
CA VAL A 318 4.06 -9.66 4.33
C VAL A 318 3.88 -8.15 4.14
N VAL A 319 4.25 -7.33 5.14
CA VAL A 319 4.18 -5.87 5.03
C VAL A 319 5.09 -5.35 3.91
N THR A 320 6.28 -5.91 3.77
CA THR A 320 7.23 -5.56 2.71
C THR A 320 6.68 -5.90 1.32
N LEU A 321 6.01 -7.04 1.14
CA LEU A 321 5.38 -7.39 -0.14
C LEU A 321 4.28 -6.39 -0.54
N TYR A 322 3.40 -6.01 0.40
CA TYR A 322 2.39 -4.97 0.14
C TYR A 322 3.04 -3.62 -0.19
N PHE A 323 4.09 -3.26 0.53
CA PHE A 323 4.85 -2.04 0.27
C PHE A 323 5.45 -2.04 -1.14
N ILE A 324 6.08 -3.13 -1.57
CA ILE A 324 6.66 -3.23 -2.91
C ILE A 324 5.57 -3.01 -3.97
N ALA A 325 4.40 -3.64 -3.83
CA ALA A 325 3.31 -3.44 -4.78
C ALA A 325 2.84 -1.97 -4.86
N ILE A 326 2.68 -1.28 -3.73
CA ILE A 326 2.26 0.13 -3.71
C ILE A 326 3.38 1.02 -4.28
N ALA A 327 4.65 0.76 -3.91
CA ALA A 327 5.80 1.50 -4.42
C ALA A 327 5.94 1.38 -5.94
N LEU A 328 5.73 0.18 -6.50
CA LEU A 328 5.72 -0.04 -7.95
C LEU A 328 4.66 0.82 -8.64
N MET A 329 3.46 0.95 -8.07
CA MET A 329 2.41 1.80 -8.62
C MET A 329 2.73 3.31 -8.52
N VAL A 330 3.37 3.76 -7.44
CA VAL A 330 3.82 5.15 -7.30
C VAL A 330 4.96 5.45 -8.29
N VAL A 331 5.89 4.52 -8.46
CA VAL A 331 6.97 4.64 -9.46
C VAL A 331 6.37 4.67 -10.87
N LEU A 332 5.38 3.82 -11.16
CA LEU A 332 4.67 3.83 -12.44
C LEU A 332 4.05 5.20 -12.73
N ASP A 333 3.44 5.86 -11.74
CA ASP A 333 2.91 7.22 -11.90
C ASP A 333 3.97 8.24 -12.31
N HIS A 334 5.15 8.19 -11.66
CA HIS A 334 6.28 9.05 -12.04
C HIS A 334 6.81 8.72 -13.43
N VAL A 335 6.96 7.44 -13.76
CA VAL A 335 7.42 6.99 -15.08
C VAL A 335 6.47 7.47 -16.16
N VAL A 336 5.15 7.28 -15.98
CA VAL A 336 4.14 7.75 -16.93
C VAL A 336 4.18 9.27 -17.08
N TYR A 337 4.27 10.01 -15.97
CA TYR A 337 4.39 11.47 -16.02
C TYR A 337 5.60 11.95 -16.83
N TYR A 338 6.80 11.42 -16.54
CA TYR A 338 8.02 11.79 -17.26
C TYR A 338 8.00 11.34 -18.71
N PHE A 339 7.44 10.17 -19.00
CA PHE A 339 7.27 9.68 -20.37
C PHE A 339 6.39 10.62 -21.20
N VAL A 340 5.24 11.04 -20.66
CA VAL A 340 4.36 12.01 -21.32
C VAL A 340 5.06 13.35 -21.51
N GLN A 341 5.80 13.82 -20.50
CA GLN A 341 6.58 15.07 -20.61
C GLN A 341 7.68 15.01 -21.67
N MET A 342 8.34 13.86 -21.85
CA MET A 342 9.35 13.70 -22.89
C MET A 342 8.74 13.63 -24.29
N ILE A 343 7.63 12.91 -24.45
CA ILE A 343 7.01 12.68 -25.76
C ILE A 343 6.27 13.91 -26.25
N LEU A 344 5.63 14.67 -25.36
CA LEU A 344 4.77 15.78 -25.75
C LEU A 344 5.51 16.84 -26.61
N PRO A 345 6.70 17.34 -26.25
CA PRO A 345 7.47 18.25 -27.12
C PRO A 345 7.91 17.58 -28.42
N TRP A 346 8.39 16.33 -28.37
CA TRP A 346 8.85 15.62 -29.56
C TRP A 346 7.75 15.39 -30.59
N VAL A 347 6.52 15.11 -30.15
CA VAL A 347 5.37 14.93 -31.03
C VAL A 347 4.86 16.25 -31.61
N LEU A 348 4.89 17.33 -30.82
CA LEU A 348 4.44 18.65 -31.26
C LEU A 348 5.43 19.32 -32.22
N ASP A 349 6.73 19.04 -32.09
CA ASP A 349 7.80 19.58 -32.95
C ASP A 349 8.16 18.64 -34.13
N PHE A 350 7.30 17.67 -34.47
CA PHE A 350 7.60 16.73 -35.55
C PHE A 350 7.66 17.49 -36.89
N PRO A 351 8.81 17.52 -37.59
CA PRO A 351 8.98 18.34 -38.78
C PRO A 351 8.09 17.83 -39.94
N PRO A 352 7.62 18.73 -40.83
CA PRO A 352 6.89 18.35 -42.03
C PRO A 352 7.72 17.36 -42.84
N THR A 353 7.22 16.15 -43.06
CA THR A 353 7.93 15.15 -43.86
C THR A 353 7.42 15.22 -45.29
N THR A 354 8.28 15.55 -46.25
CA THR A 354 7.88 15.60 -47.66
C THR A 354 7.90 14.19 -48.25
N ALA A 355 6.78 13.73 -48.79
CA ALA A 355 6.73 12.51 -49.59
C ALA A 355 6.54 12.84 -51.06
N SER A 356 7.13 12.01 -51.91
CA SER A 356 7.10 12.20 -53.35
C SER A 356 6.87 10.89 -54.08
N ILE A 357 5.98 10.92 -55.07
CA ILE A 357 5.81 9.84 -56.05
C ILE A 357 6.38 10.34 -57.37
N ASN A 358 7.39 9.64 -57.87
CA ASN A 358 7.86 9.83 -59.23
C ASN A 358 7.07 8.90 -60.15
N VAL A 359 6.32 9.48 -61.08
CA VAL A 359 5.70 8.73 -62.18
C VAL A 359 6.53 8.97 -63.42
N SER A 360 7.26 7.94 -63.83
CA SER A 360 8.01 7.94 -65.08
C SER A 360 7.50 6.83 -65.99
N TYR A 361 7.14 7.20 -67.22
CA TYR A 361 6.78 6.24 -68.24
C TYR A 361 7.30 6.68 -69.61
N LYS A 362 7.73 5.70 -70.39
CA LYS A 362 8.33 5.90 -71.71
C LYS A 362 7.65 4.96 -72.70
N VAL A 363 7.04 5.53 -73.74
CA VAL A 363 6.42 4.73 -74.81
C VAL A 363 7.26 4.91 -76.07
N SER A 364 7.77 3.78 -76.58
CA SER A 364 8.50 3.70 -77.84
C SER A 364 7.64 2.94 -78.84
N TRP A 365 7.43 3.53 -80.02
CA TRP A 365 6.76 2.90 -81.14
C TRP A 365 7.79 2.29 -82.09
N PHE A 366 7.44 1.12 -82.60
CA PHE A 366 8.20 0.39 -83.59
C PHE A 366 7.27 0.06 -84.76
N PRO A 367 7.37 0.78 -85.89
CA PRO A 367 6.61 0.44 -87.09
C PRO A 367 7.28 -0.77 -87.77
N PRO A 368 6.66 -1.96 -87.81
CA PRO A 368 7.29 -3.14 -88.41
C PRO A 368 7.54 -2.96 -89.91
N ALA A 369 6.68 -2.19 -90.58
CA ALA A 369 6.75 -1.91 -92.01
C ALA A 369 7.95 -1.04 -92.41
N SER A 370 8.49 -0.20 -91.52
CA SER A 370 9.69 0.62 -91.82
C SER A 370 11.00 -0.17 -91.74
N CYS A 371 10.97 -1.43 -91.29
CA CYS A 371 12.14 -2.31 -91.25
C CYS A 371 12.34 -3.15 -92.51
N ILE A 372 11.56 -2.90 -93.57
CA ILE A 372 11.81 -3.47 -94.91
C ILE A 372 13.14 -2.95 -95.50
N VAL A 373 13.55 -1.73 -95.10
CA VAL A 373 14.87 -1.16 -95.38
C VAL A 373 15.64 -1.06 -94.05
N PRO A 374 16.79 -1.75 -93.88
CA PRO A 374 17.50 -1.80 -92.59
C PRO A 374 17.87 -0.42 -92.03
N GLN A 375 18.11 0.54 -92.91
CA GLN A 375 18.49 1.91 -92.56
C GLN A 375 17.35 2.73 -91.95
N TRP A 376 16.09 2.32 -92.12
CA TRP A 376 14.89 3.00 -91.62
C TRP A 376 14.25 2.28 -90.44
N CYS A 377 14.88 1.20 -89.98
CA CYS A 377 14.49 0.49 -88.78
C CYS A 377 14.98 1.25 -87.54
N LYS A 378 14.22 2.28 -87.14
CA LYS A 378 14.44 3.02 -85.90
C LYS A 378 13.18 2.99 -85.05
N THR A 379 13.33 2.60 -83.78
CA THR A 379 12.32 2.83 -82.76
C THR A 379 12.18 4.34 -82.53
N GLN A 380 10.97 4.85 -82.65
CA GLN A 380 10.67 6.25 -82.38
C GLN A 380 10.10 6.37 -80.98
N GLU A 381 10.69 7.24 -80.16
CA GLU A 381 10.13 7.58 -78.85
C GLU A 381 8.91 8.49 -79.07
N LEU A 382 7.74 8.05 -78.62
CA LEU A 382 6.53 8.85 -78.75
C LEU A 382 6.40 9.91 -77.68
N THR A 383 6.91 9.60 -76.50
CA THR A 383 6.62 10.31 -75.27
C THR A 383 7.57 9.83 -74.17
N ASN A 384 7.98 10.78 -73.36
CA ASN A 384 8.78 10.54 -72.18
C ASN A 384 8.19 11.43 -71.08
N PHE A 385 7.28 10.85 -70.30
CA PHE A 385 6.66 11.54 -69.19
C PHE A 385 7.41 11.20 -67.92
N ASN A 386 7.87 12.22 -67.23
CA ASN A 386 8.54 12.10 -65.95
C ASN A 386 8.08 13.27 -65.10
N LYS A 387 7.27 13.00 -64.07
CA LYS A 387 6.75 14.02 -63.17
C LYS A 387 6.81 13.55 -61.73
N ASP A 388 7.36 14.41 -60.88
CA ASP A 388 7.43 14.21 -59.45
C ASP A 388 6.23 14.90 -58.78
N TYR A 389 5.38 14.11 -58.13
CA TYR A 389 4.28 14.60 -57.31
C TYR A 389 4.73 14.64 -55.87
N LYS A 390 4.85 15.84 -55.29
CA LYS A 390 5.28 16.03 -53.91
C LYS A 390 4.12 16.51 -53.05
N TRP A 391 4.01 15.98 -51.84
CA TRP A 391 3.11 16.49 -50.81
C TRP A 391 3.82 16.50 -49.46
N ASN A 392 3.40 17.41 -48.58
CA ASN A 392 3.97 17.52 -47.24
C ASN A 392 3.06 16.81 -46.25
N PHE A 393 3.66 16.02 -45.37
CA PHE A 393 3.03 15.49 -44.18
C PHE A 393 3.18 16.48 -43.02
N ASP A 394 2.19 17.34 -42.85
CA ASP A 394 2.10 18.24 -41.69
C ASP A 394 1.24 17.59 -40.59
N PRO A 395 1.81 17.21 -39.43
CA PRO A 395 1.03 16.92 -38.25
C PRO A 395 0.52 18.25 -37.70
N GLU A 396 -0.74 18.62 -37.97
CA GLU A 396 -1.30 19.91 -37.53
C GLU A 396 -1.38 19.99 -35.98
N PRO A 397 -0.49 20.73 -35.28
CA PRO A 397 -0.32 20.60 -33.82
C PRO A 397 -1.28 21.46 -32.99
N SER A 398 -2.05 22.35 -33.63
CA SER A 398 -2.73 23.48 -32.98
C SER A 398 -3.87 23.10 -32.04
N LEU A 399 -4.34 21.85 -32.06
CA LEU A 399 -5.42 21.33 -31.19
C LEU A 399 -4.95 20.39 -30.06
N CYS A 400 -3.65 20.14 -29.93
CA CYS A 400 -3.17 18.94 -29.22
C CYS A 400 -2.70 19.15 -27.77
N ASN A 401 -2.97 20.32 -27.19
CA ASN A 401 -2.63 20.59 -25.79
C ASN A 401 -3.47 19.74 -24.84
N ALA A 402 -2.83 18.75 -24.21
CA ALA A 402 -3.42 17.93 -23.18
C ALA A 402 -2.81 18.25 -21.81
N PRO A 403 -3.63 18.54 -20.76
CA PRO A 403 -3.10 18.85 -19.45
C PRO A 403 -2.51 17.60 -18.76
N THR A 404 -1.21 17.63 -18.47
CA THR A 404 -0.54 16.63 -17.64
C THR A 404 -0.71 16.94 -16.15
N SER A 405 -0.70 15.92 -15.30
CA SER A 405 -0.82 16.06 -13.86
C SER A 405 0.40 15.48 -13.15
N ALA A 406 1.12 16.33 -12.43
CA ALA A 406 2.31 15.93 -11.68
C ALA A 406 1.94 15.05 -10.46
N PRO A 407 2.73 14.02 -10.13
CA PRO A 407 2.53 13.23 -8.91
C PRO A 407 2.52 14.11 -7.66
N ASN A 408 1.55 13.90 -6.78
CA ASN A 408 1.40 14.71 -5.57
C ASN A 408 2.37 14.24 -4.46
N MET A 409 3.29 15.13 -4.06
CA MET A 409 4.28 14.86 -3.01
C MET A 409 3.64 14.61 -1.64
N GLY A 410 2.53 15.28 -1.32
CA GLY A 410 1.79 15.06 -0.07
C GLY A 410 1.19 13.65 0.02
N VAL A 411 0.68 13.11 -1.09
CA VAL A 411 0.17 11.73 -1.15
C VAL A 411 1.30 10.72 -0.99
N THR A 412 2.44 10.98 -1.63
CA THR A 412 3.65 10.14 -1.51
C THR A 412 4.17 10.14 -0.07
N LEU A 413 4.24 11.31 0.57
CA LEU A 413 4.63 11.44 1.97
C LEU A 413 3.64 10.71 2.89
N LEU A 414 2.32 10.85 2.67
CA LEU A 414 1.30 10.15 3.44
C LEU A 414 1.46 8.63 3.34
N LEU A 415 1.62 8.09 2.14
CA LEU A 415 1.90 6.66 1.93
C LEU A 415 3.18 6.23 2.65
N GLY A 416 4.24 7.04 2.57
CA GLY A 416 5.48 6.86 3.34
C GLY A 416 5.26 6.76 4.85
N CYS A 417 4.48 7.68 5.42
CA CYS A 417 4.13 7.68 6.84
C CYS A 417 3.30 6.46 7.24
N LEU A 418 2.32 6.06 6.41
CA LEU A 418 1.53 4.85 6.64
C LEU A 418 2.41 3.59 6.61
N TRP A 419 3.41 3.55 5.74
CA TRP A 419 4.39 2.46 5.68
C TRP A 419 5.25 2.38 6.92
N LEU A 420 5.86 3.49 7.34
CA LEU A 420 6.66 3.57 8.57
C LEU A 420 5.84 3.14 9.79
N THR A 421 4.59 3.60 9.85
CA THR A 421 3.64 3.20 10.90
C THR A 421 3.38 1.70 10.86
N SER A 422 3.14 1.12 9.69
CA SER A 422 2.90 -0.34 9.54
C SER A 422 4.07 -1.17 10.07
N TYR A 423 5.31 -0.80 9.72
CA TYR A 423 6.52 -1.45 10.23
C TYR A 423 6.66 -1.31 11.74
N PHE A 424 6.42 -0.11 12.28
CA PHE A 424 6.45 0.13 13.72
C PHE A 424 5.40 -0.72 14.47
N LEU A 425 4.19 -0.87 13.91
CA LEU A 425 3.14 -1.70 14.49
C LEU A 425 3.49 -3.20 14.53
N VAL A 426 4.41 -3.70 13.69
CA VAL A 426 4.87 -5.09 13.78
C VAL A 426 5.60 -5.33 15.11
N PHE A 427 6.46 -4.40 15.51
CA PHE A 427 7.17 -4.49 16.80
C PHE A 427 6.22 -4.25 17.98
N LEU A 428 5.32 -3.28 17.86
CA LEU A 428 4.32 -3.02 18.89
C LEU A 428 3.35 -4.18 19.09
N GLU A 429 3.10 -5.02 18.09
CA GLU A 429 2.13 -6.13 18.20
C GLU A 429 2.40 -7.05 19.39
N VAL A 430 3.67 -7.36 19.67
CA VAL A 430 4.04 -8.23 20.79
C VAL A 430 3.59 -7.59 22.12
N TYR A 431 3.86 -6.29 22.27
CA TYR A 431 3.49 -5.53 23.45
C TYR A 431 2.00 -5.27 23.53
N ALA A 432 1.35 -4.99 22.41
CA ALA A 432 -0.08 -4.76 22.30
C ALA A 432 -0.88 -5.99 22.75
N ARG A 433 -0.48 -7.19 22.32
CA ARG A 433 -1.09 -8.45 22.78
C ARG A 433 -0.99 -8.61 24.29
N ARG A 434 0.20 -8.39 24.86
CA ARG A 434 0.43 -8.43 26.31
C ARG A 434 -0.40 -7.37 27.05
N LEU A 435 -0.51 -6.17 26.48
CA LEU A 435 -1.27 -5.07 27.04
C LEU A 435 -2.78 -5.36 27.03
N ARG A 436 -3.34 -5.90 25.93
CA ARG A 436 -4.76 -6.30 25.88
C ARG A 436 -5.12 -7.27 26.99
N ARG A 437 -4.28 -8.30 27.22
CA ARG A 437 -4.48 -9.22 28.35
C ARG A 437 -4.42 -8.52 29.70
N LYS A 438 -3.45 -7.64 29.93
CA LYS A 438 -3.35 -6.87 31.19
C LYS A 438 -4.56 -5.97 31.43
N ILE A 439 -5.09 -5.34 30.38
CA ILE A 439 -6.31 -4.53 30.45
C ILE A 439 -7.49 -5.43 30.84
N CYS A 440 -7.72 -6.54 30.14
CA CYS A 440 -8.82 -7.45 30.51
C CYS A 440 -8.69 -7.98 31.95
N ALA A 441 -7.46 -8.31 32.37
CA ALA A 441 -7.19 -8.78 33.73
C ALA A 441 -7.45 -7.71 34.80
N SER A 442 -7.19 -6.42 34.51
CA SER A 442 -7.48 -5.34 35.47
C SER A 442 -8.96 -5.08 35.62
N PHE A 443 -9.73 -5.19 34.53
CA PHE A 443 -11.18 -5.00 34.55
C PHE A 443 -11.93 -6.21 35.15
N PHE A 444 -11.50 -7.43 34.84
CA PHE A 444 -12.17 -8.67 35.23
C PHE A 444 -11.26 -9.56 36.09
N ARG A 445 -11.00 -9.11 37.32
CA ARG A 445 -10.09 -9.78 38.28
C ARG A 445 -10.50 -11.21 38.59
N GLU A 446 -11.78 -11.46 38.88
CA GLU A 446 -12.30 -12.81 39.18
C GLU A 446 -12.04 -13.80 38.04
N GLN A 447 -12.15 -13.34 36.79
CA GLN A 447 -11.90 -14.18 35.64
C GLN A 447 -10.41 -14.53 35.51
N GLU A 448 -9.51 -13.58 35.79
CA GLU A 448 -8.07 -13.86 35.77
C GLU A 448 -7.65 -14.79 36.92
N GLU A 449 -8.30 -14.70 38.08
CA GLU A 449 -8.09 -15.64 39.18
C GLU A 449 -8.51 -17.07 38.81
N LYS A 450 -9.71 -17.25 38.24
CA LYS A 450 -10.17 -18.55 37.71
C LYS A 450 -9.21 -19.12 36.67
N ARG A 451 -8.71 -18.28 35.77
CA ARG A 451 -7.70 -18.67 34.78
C ARG A 451 -6.41 -19.10 35.44
N THR A 452 -5.90 -18.31 36.37
CA THR A 452 -4.66 -18.62 37.09
C THR A 452 -4.77 -19.94 37.86
N ALA A 453 -5.91 -20.19 38.52
CA ALA A 453 -6.19 -21.45 39.22
C ALA A 453 -6.22 -22.65 38.26
N TYR A 454 -6.94 -22.55 37.14
CA TYR A 454 -6.97 -23.59 36.10
C TYR A 454 -5.57 -23.86 35.53
N PHE A 455 -4.73 -22.84 35.37
CA PHE A 455 -3.35 -23.03 34.92
C PHE A 455 -2.49 -23.74 35.95
N MET A 456 -2.62 -23.38 37.23
CA MET A 456 -1.87 -24.01 38.30
C MET A 456 -2.20 -25.50 38.42
N SER A 457 -3.49 -25.87 38.38
CA SER A 457 -3.90 -27.28 38.42
C SER A 457 -3.35 -28.08 37.24
N LYS A 458 -3.40 -27.51 36.02
CA LYS A 458 -2.85 -28.16 34.81
C LYS A 458 -1.33 -28.33 34.84
N ILE A 459 -0.62 -27.43 35.52
CA ILE A 459 0.84 -27.56 35.74
C ILE A 459 1.13 -28.72 36.69
N GLU A 460 0.36 -28.85 37.76
CA GLU A 460 0.48 -29.95 38.72
C GLU A 460 0.22 -31.30 38.07
N GLU A 461 -0.87 -31.44 37.32
CA GLU A 461 -1.19 -32.65 36.55
C GLU A 461 -0.05 -33.06 35.60
N LYS A 462 0.55 -32.10 34.88
CA LYS A 462 1.69 -32.37 34.00
C LYS A 462 2.92 -32.83 34.78
N ARG A 463 3.20 -32.22 35.93
CA ARG A 463 4.33 -32.59 36.78
C ARG A 463 4.16 -34.01 37.33
N ASP A 464 2.96 -34.36 37.76
CA ASP A 464 2.66 -35.70 38.27
C ASP A 464 2.71 -36.76 37.18
N LYS A 465 2.25 -36.43 35.97
CA LYS A 465 2.41 -37.31 34.80
C LYS A 465 3.89 -37.55 34.48
N MET A 466 4.71 -36.50 34.44
CA MET A 466 6.16 -36.63 34.23
C MET A 466 6.85 -37.46 35.32
N LYS A 467 6.45 -37.28 36.59
CA LYS A 467 6.98 -38.11 37.70
C LYS A 467 6.62 -39.58 37.53
N LYS A 468 5.37 -39.89 37.17
CA LYS A 468 4.92 -41.28 36.91
C LYS A 468 5.67 -41.91 35.75
N GLU A 469 5.84 -41.19 34.64
CA GLU A 469 6.61 -41.65 33.48
C GLU A 469 8.09 -41.89 33.82
N ALA A 470 8.70 -41.01 34.62
CA ALA A 470 10.08 -41.19 35.09
C ALA A 470 10.22 -42.41 36.03
N LEU A 471 9.24 -42.64 36.91
CA LEU A 471 9.24 -43.80 37.81
C LEU A 471 9.13 -45.12 37.03
N VAL A 472 8.25 -45.17 36.02
CA VAL A 472 8.09 -46.34 35.14
C VAL A 472 9.37 -46.59 34.33
N THR A 473 10.02 -45.53 33.84
CA THR A 473 11.27 -45.67 33.07
C THR A 473 12.43 -46.16 33.95
N ALA A 474 12.48 -45.76 35.22
CA ALA A 474 13.47 -46.25 36.19
C ALA A 474 13.22 -47.72 36.58
N ASP A 475 11.97 -48.13 36.75
CA ASP A 475 11.62 -49.52 37.09
C ASP A 475 11.93 -50.49 35.92
N VAL A 476 11.72 -50.03 34.67
CA VAL A 476 12.10 -50.79 33.46
C VAL A 476 13.63 -50.91 33.29
N SER A 477 14.42 -49.91 33.69
CA SER A 477 15.89 -50.01 33.65
C SER A 477 16.44 -50.95 34.72
N VAL A 478 15.85 -50.97 35.92
CA VAL A 478 16.20 -51.90 37.01
C VAL A 478 15.85 -53.35 36.63
N ARG A 479 14.70 -53.61 36.00
CA ARG A 479 14.36 -54.95 35.49
C ARG A 479 15.30 -55.45 34.40
N LYS A 480 15.83 -54.57 33.54
CA LYS A 480 16.85 -54.94 32.55
C LYS A 480 18.24 -55.16 33.16
N GLY A 481 18.53 -54.59 34.34
CA GLY A 481 19.79 -54.78 35.06
C GLY A 481 19.86 -56.07 35.90
N ASN A 482 18.72 -56.65 36.28
CA ASN A 482 18.65 -57.83 37.16
C ASN A 482 18.43 -59.17 36.43
N GLY A 483 18.67 -59.21 35.11
CA GLY A 483 18.44 -60.40 34.29
C GLY A 483 19.68 -60.88 33.56
N THR A 484 20.75 -61.27 34.27
CA THR A 484 21.62 -62.44 33.97
C THR A 484 22.81 -62.53 34.94
N PRO A 485 22.97 -63.63 35.70
CA PRO A 485 24.30 -64.05 36.16
C PRO A 485 25.04 -64.67 34.96
N LEU A 486 26.25 -64.18 34.72
CA LEU A 486 27.23 -64.74 33.79
C LEU A 486 27.47 -66.23 34.08
N THR A 487 26.93 -67.10 33.23
CA THR A 487 27.49 -68.43 33.00
C THR A 487 27.28 -68.76 31.53
N HIS A 488 28.29 -68.49 30.69
CA HIS A 488 28.64 -69.37 29.59
C HIS A 488 30.06 -69.05 29.12
N CYS A 489 30.94 -70.01 29.41
CA CYS A 489 32.25 -70.16 28.78
C CYS A 489 32.07 -70.37 27.28
N PHE A 490 32.92 -69.74 26.45
CA PHE A 490 33.57 -70.39 25.32
C PHE A 490 34.98 -69.78 25.12
N PRO A 491 35.97 -70.59 24.68
CA PRO A 491 37.38 -70.25 24.67
C PRO A 491 37.87 -69.79 23.29
N GLY A 492 39.04 -69.15 23.25
CA GLY A 492 39.90 -69.18 22.06
C GLY A 492 40.28 -67.85 21.43
N HIS A 493 41.55 -67.49 21.63
CA HIS A 493 42.44 -66.74 20.73
C HIS A 493 42.20 -65.25 20.41
N SER A 494 42.93 -64.41 21.15
CA SER A 494 44.00 -63.50 20.67
C SER A 494 43.77 -62.63 19.41
N LEU A 495 43.61 -61.31 19.60
CA LEU A 495 44.53 -60.22 19.18
C LEU A 495 43.81 -58.85 18.98
N ARG A 496 44.03 -57.93 19.94
CA ARG A 496 44.61 -56.57 19.84
C ARG A 496 44.17 -55.55 18.74
N LEU A 497 43.92 -54.31 19.24
CA LEU A 497 43.85 -52.95 18.61
C LEU A 497 42.63 -52.67 17.71
N CYS A 498 41.90 -51.54 17.77
CA CYS A 498 42.10 -50.17 18.29
C CYS A 498 40.78 -49.65 18.89
#